data_AF-A0A7K1L2A5-F1
#
_entry.id   AF-A0A7K1L2A5-F1
#
_cell.length_a   1.000
_cell.length_b   1.000
_cell.length_c   1.000
_cell.angle_alpha   90.00
_cell.angle_beta   90.00
_cell.angle_gamma   90.00
#
_symmetry.space_group_name_H-M   'P 1'
#
loop_
_entity.id
_entity.type
_entity.pdbx_description
1 polymer ?
#
loop_
_entity_poly.entity_id
_entity_poly.type
_entity_poly.pdbx_seq_one_letter_code
_entity_poly.pdbx_strand_id
1 'polypeptide(L)'
;MSRKLRPYLVGLVSAVSASALGVAVNVATDLQGNLLAWVTVGTITALTGTVGGVIEGNRELAEERESGDPLADIILSIECEVRADGSGSMNVKVHDPEAERLLPHLPALVPSLGASRAPNGVLPRPLAVALVTRSRTTGIARRLREVDALCSGLGGLDVRLCVADSAERRREALRAAQVVLLDDHCVEAGTRPLVGGLDLAGLRGGGGDGLAARVIVLGCQDGAAAAHTRALRRSLDRPVAFLGCDGPVPTGHAAVLYPHVLSQLDGLAGGRAGESELQAALEAAIGLAKRQEAQLDWGRWSTTVLHPAG
;
A
#
# COMPACT_ATOMS: atom_id res chain seq x y z
N MET A 1 45.95 -5.76 -2.18
CA MET A 1 45.58 -6.49 -3.41
C MET A 1 44.06 -6.69 -3.41
N SER A 2 43.32 -5.94 -4.23
CA SER A 2 42.00 -6.34 -4.78
C SER A 2 41.52 -5.19 -5.68
N ARG A 3 42.01 -5.18 -6.93
CA ARG A 3 41.48 -4.34 -8.01
C ARG A 3 41.37 -5.27 -9.21
N LYS A 4 40.20 -5.87 -9.42
CA LYS A 4 39.77 -6.53 -10.69
C LYS A 4 38.36 -7.18 -10.66
N LEU A 5 37.45 -6.80 -9.75
CA LEU A 5 36.06 -7.28 -9.77
C LEU A 5 35.10 -6.42 -10.62
N ARG A 6 35.53 -5.22 -11.03
CA ARG A 6 34.68 -4.20 -11.70
C ARG A 6 34.12 -4.57 -13.09
N PRO A 7 34.86 -5.21 -14.02
CA PRO A 7 34.29 -5.55 -15.33
C PRO A 7 33.35 -6.77 -15.26
N TYR A 8 33.51 -7.63 -14.24
CA TYR A 8 32.66 -8.81 -14.08
C TYR A 8 31.25 -8.47 -13.62
N LEU A 9 31.07 -7.44 -12.79
CA LEU A 9 29.76 -7.03 -12.27
C LEU A 9 28.90 -6.32 -13.32
N VAL A 10 29.50 -5.44 -14.12
CA VAL A 10 28.80 -4.81 -15.27
C VAL A 10 28.43 -5.88 -16.31
N GLY A 11 29.32 -6.85 -16.54
CA GLY A 11 29.03 -8.01 -17.39
C GLY A 11 27.91 -8.88 -16.83
N LEU A 12 27.85 -9.09 -15.50
CA LEU A 12 26.82 -9.89 -14.84
C LEU A 12 25.45 -9.21 -14.91
N VAL A 13 25.36 -7.90 -14.61
CA VAL A 13 24.10 -7.14 -14.70
C VAL A 13 23.59 -7.10 -16.13
N SER A 14 24.48 -6.92 -17.11
CA SER A 14 24.11 -6.95 -18.54
C SER A 14 23.64 -8.34 -18.97
N ALA A 15 24.32 -9.41 -18.54
CA ALA A 15 23.95 -10.78 -18.86
C ALA A 15 22.63 -11.21 -18.20
N VAL A 16 22.41 -10.84 -16.94
CA VAL A 16 21.15 -11.11 -16.22
C VAL A 16 20.00 -10.34 -16.84
N SER A 17 20.21 -9.07 -17.21
CA SER A 17 19.19 -8.25 -17.87
C SER A 17 18.86 -8.79 -19.27
N ALA A 18 19.86 -9.17 -20.06
CA ALA A 18 19.65 -9.78 -21.37
C ALA A 18 18.94 -11.15 -21.27
N SER A 19 19.25 -11.94 -20.24
CA SER A 19 18.59 -13.23 -19.98
C SER A 19 17.14 -13.04 -19.55
N ALA A 20 16.85 -12.09 -18.65
CA ALA A 20 15.50 -11.76 -18.21
C ALA A 20 14.65 -11.21 -19.37
N LEU A 21 15.25 -10.36 -20.22
CA LEU A 21 14.60 -9.87 -21.44
C LEU A 21 14.32 -11.02 -22.42
N GLY A 22 15.27 -11.93 -22.61
CA GLY A 22 15.10 -13.11 -23.46
C GLY A 22 13.95 -14.00 -22.99
N VAL A 23 13.86 -14.28 -21.68
CA VAL A 23 12.75 -15.04 -21.09
C VAL A 23 11.42 -14.33 -21.26
N ALA A 24 11.36 -13.02 -20.99
CA ALA A 24 10.14 -12.23 -21.14
C ALA A 24 9.66 -12.14 -22.60
N VAL A 25 10.59 -12.00 -23.56
CA VAL A 25 10.28 -12.01 -25.00
C VAL A 25 9.78 -13.39 -25.43
N ASN A 26 10.42 -14.47 -24.97
CA ASN A 26 10.02 -15.85 -25.32
C ASN A 26 8.62 -16.16 -24.77
N VAL A 27 8.32 -15.75 -23.53
CA VAL A 27 6.98 -15.85 -22.93
C VAL A 27 5.96 -14.98 -23.69
N ALA A 28 6.34 -13.77 -24.12
CA ALA A 28 5.47 -12.89 -24.90
C ALA A 28 5.17 -13.42 -26.31
N THR A 29 6.12 -14.14 -26.92
CA THR A 29 5.94 -14.78 -28.24
C THR A 29 5.12 -16.07 -28.13
N ASP A 30 5.34 -16.87 -27.09
CA ASP A 30 4.55 -18.09 -26.82
C ASP A 30 3.08 -17.77 -26.48
N LEU A 31 2.79 -16.60 -25.90
CA LEU A 31 1.44 -16.16 -25.53
C LEU A 31 0.70 -15.34 -26.61
N GLN A 32 1.13 -15.39 -27.89
CA GLN A 32 0.44 -14.83 -29.07
C GLN A 32 -0.31 -13.50 -28.85
N GLY A 33 0.40 -12.45 -28.44
CA GLY A 33 -0.18 -11.09 -28.38
C GLY A 33 -0.76 -10.68 -27.03
N ASN A 34 -0.38 -11.36 -25.95
CA ASN A 34 -0.67 -10.87 -24.60
C ASN A 34 0.03 -9.52 -24.36
N LEU A 35 -0.76 -8.43 -24.39
CA LEU A 35 -0.31 -7.05 -24.18
C LEU A 35 0.47 -6.90 -22.86
N LEU A 36 0.14 -7.65 -21.82
CA LEU A 36 0.82 -7.58 -20.52
C LEU A 36 2.22 -8.17 -20.56
N ALA A 37 2.46 -9.17 -21.39
CA ALA A 37 3.81 -9.69 -21.60
C ALA A 37 4.70 -8.65 -22.30
N TRP A 38 4.16 -7.94 -23.29
CA TRP A 38 4.86 -6.83 -23.96
C TRP A 38 5.07 -5.61 -23.07
N VAL A 39 4.11 -5.28 -22.21
CA VAL A 39 4.28 -4.23 -21.19
C VAL A 39 5.38 -4.62 -20.20
N THR A 40 5.43 -5.89 -19.77
CA THR A 40 6.49 -6.39 -18.87
C THR A 40 7.86 -6.31 -19.53
N VAL A 41 7.98 -6.70 -20.81
CA VAL A 41 9.21 -6.52 -21.60
C VAL A 41 9.61 -5.04 -21.67
N GLY A 42 8.67 -4.15 -21.94
CA GLY A 42 8.91 -2.71 -21.98
C GLY A 42 9.39 -2.14 -20.65
N THR A 43 8.77 -2.55 -19.55
CA THR A 43 9.13 -2.11 -18.19
C THR A 43 10.52 -2.62 -17.79
N ILE A 44 10.83 -3.90 -18.04
CA ILE A 44 12.17 -4.46 -17.79
C ILE A 44 13.21 -3.71 -18.61
N THR A 45 12.94 -3.47 -19.92
CA THR A 45 13.85 -2.72 -20.79
C THR A 45 14.09 -1.30 -20.29
N ALA A 46 13.04 -0.59 -19.88
CA ALA A 46 13.14 0.77 -19.37
C ALA A 46 13.90 0.83 -18.04
N LEU A 47 13.67 -0.13 -17.13
CA LEU A 47 14.40 -0.22 -15.86
C LEU A 47 15.88 -0.51 -16.09
N THR A 48 16.21 -1.48 -16.94
CA THR A 48 17.59 -1.79 -17.31
C THR A 48 18.26 -0.59 -17.98
N GLY A 49 17.58 0.11 -18.89
CA GLY A 49 18.09 1.30 -19.57
C GLY A 49 18.32 2.47 -18.61
N THR A 50 17.42 2.69 -17.65
CA THR A 50 17.55 3.75 -16.65
C THR A 50 18.70 3.44 -15.69
N VAL A 51 18.82 2.20 -15.21
CA VAL A 51 19.94 1.77 -14.36
C VAL A 51 21.26 1.88 -15.12
N GLY A 52 21.31 1.43 -16.38
CA GLY A 52 22.48 1.57 -17.25
C GLY A 52 22.88 3.04 -17.47
N GLY A 53 21.92 3.91 -17.78
CA GLY A 53 22.16 5.34 -17.97
C GLY A 53 22.60 6.06 -16.69
N VAL A 54 22.09 5.67 -15.52
CA VAL A 54 22.56 6.18 -14.22
C VAL A 54 23.97 5.70 -13.92
N ILE A 55 24.31 4.45 -14.24
CA ILE A 55 25.67 3.92 -14.10
C ILE A 55 26.64 4.67 -15.02
N GLU A 56 26.25 4.95 -16.26
CA GLU A 56 27.07 5.63 -17.25
C GLU A 56 27.22 7.13 -16.95
N GLY A 57 26.14 7.81 -16.53
CA GLY A 57 26.18 9.20 -16.08
C GLY A 57 26.98 9.40 -14.77
N ASN A 58 26.91 8.43 -13.85
CA ASN A 58 27.78 8.42 -12.67
C ASN A 58 29.23 8.08 -13.01
N ARG A 59 29.49 7.42 -14.15
CA ARG A 59 30.85 7.17 -14.65
C ARG A 59 31.52 8.46 -15.12
N GLU A 60 30.78 9.36 -15.79
CA GLU A 60 31.25 10.69 -16.18
C GLU A 60 31.51 11.60 -14.97
N LEU A 61 30.70 11.46 -13.90
CA LEU A 61 30.87 12.22 -12.64
C LEU A 61 31.95 11.65 -11.71
N ALA A 62 32.30 10.37 -11.84
CA ALA A 62 33.28 9.69 -10.97
C ALA A 62 34.74 9.82 -11.43
N GLU A 63 35.01 10.36 -12.63
CA GLU A 63 36.38 10.65 -13.07
C GLU A 63 37.03 11.81 -12.28
N GLU A 64 36.28 12.57 -11.48
CA GLU A 64 36.81 13.66 -10.63
C GLU A 64 36.96 13.34 -9.12
N ARG A 65 36.62 12.13 -8.64
CA ARG A 65 36.74 11.80 -7.20
C ARG A 65 37.40 10.44 -6.93
N GLU A 66 38.49 10.48 -6.19
CA GLU A 66 39.20 9.29 -5.69
C GLU A 66 38.33 8.45 -4.72
N SER A 67 38.23 7.17 -5.11
CA SER A 67 38.05 5.94 -4.33
C SER A 67 37.05 5.92 -3.15
N GLY A 68 35.77 5.83 -3.50
CA GLY A 68 34.81 4.92 -2.88
C GLY A 68 34.17 4.09 -3.98
N ASP A 69 33.70 2.87 -3.71
CA ASP A 69 32.91 2.09 -4.67
C ASP A 69 31.42 2.33 -4.36
N PRO A 70 30.74 3.30 -4.99
CA PRO A 70 29.37 3.68 -4.64
C PRO A 70 28.33 2.65 -5.08
N LEU A 71 28.75 1.56 -5.72
CA LEU A 71 27.86 0.60 -6.38
C LEU A 71 28.04 -0.85 -5.88
N ALA A 72 28.90 -1.10 -4.89
CA ALA A 72 29.10 -2.44 -4.34
C ALA A 72 27.86 -2.98 -3.61
N ASP A 73 26.91 -2.12 -3.23
CA ASP A 73 25.79 -2.48 -2.36
C ASP A 73 24.40 -2.37 -3.02
N ILE A 74 24.28 -1.93 -4.28
CA ILE A 74 22.95 -1.81 -4.92
C ILE A 74 22.50 -3.17 -5.47
N ILE A 75 21.72 -3.91 -4.68
CA ILE A 75 21.02 -5.11 -5.14
C ILE A 75 19.60 -4.73 -5.56
N LEU A 76 19.34 -4.75 -6.87
CA LEU A 76 18.01 -4.63 -7.45
C LEU A 76 17.44 -6.04 -7.68
N SER A 77 16.42 -6.42 -6.91
CA SER A 77 15.67 -7.65 -7.14
C SER A 77 14.35 -7.31 -7.83
N ILE A 78 14.16 -7.86 -9.04
CA ILE A 78 12.89 -7.79 -9.76
C ILE A 78 12.29 -9.19 -9.75
N GLU A 79 11.21 -9.37 -8.99
CA GLU A 79 10.40 -10.58 -8.97
C GLU A 79 9.16 -10.34 -9.83
N CYS A 80 9.04 -11.05 -10.96
CA CYS A 80 7.86 -10.99 -11.82
C CYS A 80 7.17 -12.35 -11.84
N GLU A 81 5.86 -12.36 -11.56
CA GLU A 81 4.99 -13.51 -11.77
C GLU A 81 3.98 -13.17 -12.87
N VAL A 82 3.94 -13.95 -13.95
CA VAL A 82 2.91 -13.83 -15.00
C VAL A 82 2.14 -15.13 -15.03
N ARG A 83 0.83 -15.07 -14.81
CA ARG A 83 -0.07 -16.23 -14.72
C ARG A 83 -0.76 -16.50 -16.05
N ALA A 84 -1.19 -17.74 -16.23
CA ALA A 84 -1.85 -18.20 -17.46
C ALA A 84 -3.20 -17.52 -17.74
N ASP A 85 -3.83 -16.93 -16.73
CA ASP A 85 -5.06 -16.13 -16.86
C ASP A 85 -4.80 -14.69 -17.34
N GLY A 86 -3.54 -14.35 -17.65
CA GLY A 86 -3.13 -13.03 -18.08
C GLY A 86 -2.90 -12.05 -16.94
N SER A 87 -3.12 -12.42 -15.67
CA SER A 87 -2.74 -11.58 -14.53
C SER A 87 -1.23 -11.63 -14.29
N GLY A 88 -0.69 -10.58 -13.68
CA GLY A 88 0.72 -10.54 -13.30
C GLY A 88 0.96 -9.72 -12.05
N SER A 89 2.00 -10.08 -11.32
CA SER A 89 2.54 -9.28 -10.24
C SER A 89 4.02 -8.99 -10.51
N MET A 90 4.45 -7.77 -10.20
CA MET A 90 5.83 -7.36 -10.33
C MET A 90 6.22 -6.69 -9.01
N ASN A 91 7.19 -7.26 -8.33
CA ASN A 91 7.74 -6.74 -7.10
C ASN A 91 9.18 -6.31 -7.36
N VAL A 92 9.46 -5.03 -7.15
CA VAL A 92 10.81 -4.47 -7.30
C VAL A 92 11.30 -4.12 -5.90
N LYS A 93 12.30 -4.85 -5.42
CA LYS A 93 12.98 -4.57 -4.17
C LYS A 93 14.34 -3.97 -4.47
N VAL A 94 14.60 -2.81 -3.91
CA VAL A 94 15.91 -2.15 -3.96
C VAL A 94 16.51 -2.26 -2.58
N HIS A 95 17.61 -2.99 -2.45
CA HIS A 95 18.32 -3.13 -1.19
C HIS A 95 19.41 -2.06 -1.11
N ASP A 96 19.02 -0.78 -1.04
CA ASP A 96 19.91 0.33 -0.71
C ASP A 96 19.11 1.56 -0.20
N PRO A 97 19.44 2.15 0.96
CA PRO A 97 18.70 3.27 1.55
C PRO A 97 18.78 4.60 0.76
N GLU A 98 19.82 4.78 -0.07
CA GLU A 98 19.94 5.97 -0.92
C GLU A 98 19.18 5.78 -2.25
N ALA A 99 19.21 4.59 -2.82
CA ALA A 99 18.46 4.24 -4.03
C ALA A 99 16.94 4.12 -3.78
N GLU A 100 16.50 3.85 -2.54
CA GLU A 100 15.09 3.94 -2.15
C GLU A 100 14.52 5.35 -2.38
N ARG A 101 15.37 6.39 -2.34
CA ARG A 101 14.99 7.78 -2.67
C ARG A 101 14.81 8.02 -4.18
N LEU A 102 15.29 7.12 -5.03
CA LEU A 102 15.15 7.20 -6.49
C LEU A 102 13.89 6.49 -6.99
N LEU A 103 13.28 5.60 -6.18
CA LEU A 103 12.00 4.95 -6.48
C LEU A 103 10.85 5.90 -6.87
N PRO A 104 10.70 7.11 -6.29
CA PRO A 104 9.67 8.07 -6.71
C PRO A 104 9.89 8.66 -8.10
N HIS A 105 11.11 8.55 -8.65
CA HIS A 105 11.47 9.06 -9.97
C HIS A 105 11.40 7.99 -11.05
N LEU A 106 11.22 6.72 -10.67
CA LEU A 106 10.87 5.67 -11.62
C LEU A 106 9.44 5.94 -12.09
N PRO A 107 9.18 6.02 -13.41
CA PRO A 107 7.83 6.18 -13.91
C PRO A 107 6.97 5.02 -13.38
N ALA A 108 5.81 5.35 -12.80
CA ALA A 108 4.82 4.38 -12.36
C ALA A 108 4.30 3.59 -13.56
N LEU A 109 5.04 2.55 -13.96
CA LEU A 109 4.79 1.76 -15.17
C LEU A 109 3.99 0.49 -14.92
N VAL A 110 3.31 0.38 -13.78
CA VAL A 110 2.25 -0.61 -13.60
C VAL A 110 0.93 0.12 -13.86
N PRO A 111 0.25 -0.14 -14.99
CA PRO A 111 -1.13 0.27 -15.10
C PRO A 111 -1.87 -0.41 -13.94
N SER A 112 -2.38 0.38 -13.00
CA SER A 112 -3.50 -0.10 -12.17
C SER A 112 -4.62 -0.38 -13.15
N LEU A 113 -4.69 -1.61 -13.68
CA LEU A 113 -5.85 -2.10 -14.39
C LEU A 113 -7.01 -1.85 -13.44
N GLY A 114 -7.85 -0.87 -13.81
CA GLY A 114 -8.85 -0.30 -12.93
C GLY A 114 -9.57 -1.42 -12.21
N ALA A 115 -9.65 -1.30 -10.88
CA ALA A 115 -10.40 -2.24 -10.06
C ALA A 115 -11.78 -2.40 -10.70
N SER A 116 -11.94 -3.47 -11.48
CA SER A 116 -13.21 -3.83 -12.08
C SER A 116 -14.16 -3.89 -10.90
N ARG A 117 -15.22 -3.07 -10.92
CA ARG A 117 -16.19 -2.98 -9.82
C ARG A 117 -16.73 -4.39 -9.63
N ALA A 118 -16.15 -5.12 -8.66
CA ALA A 118 -16.64 -6.44 -8.31
C ALA A 118 -18.13 -6.30 -7.99
N PRO A 119 -18.98 -7.24 -8.45
CA PRO A 119 -20.40 -7.20 -8.14
C PRO A 119 -20.59 -7.03 -6.63
N ASN A 120 -21.57 -6.22 -6.25
CA ASN A 120 -21.83 -5.90 -4.84
C ASN A 120 -21.79 -7.16 -3.98
N GLY A 121 -21.01 -7.12 -2.91
CA GLY A 121 -20.87 -8.21 -1.95
C GLY A 121 -19.79 -9.25 -2.26
N VAL A 122 -19.16 -9.29 -3.43
CA VAL A 122 -18.02 -10.21 -3.67
C VAL A 122 -16.71 -9.51 -3.30
N LEU A 123 -15.91 -10.14 -2.44
CA LEU A 123 -14.60 -9.66 -2.06
C LEU A 123 -13.52 -10.33 -2.93
N PRO A 124 -12.55 -9.58 -3.47
CA PRO A 124 -11.44 -10.18 -4.20
C PRO A 124 -10.52 -10.98 -3.26
N ARG A 125 -9.68 -11.81 -3.87
CA ARG A 125 -8.54 -12.45 -3.21
C ARG A 125 -7.30 -12.29 -4.09
N PRO A 126 -6.24 -11.61 -3.63
CA PRO A 126 -6.13 -10.95 -2.32
C PRO A 126 -7.04 -9.72 -2.20
N LEU A 127 -7.48 -9.41 -0.97
CA LEU A 127 -8.17 -8.17 -0.63
C LEU A 127 -7.15 -7.05 -0.40
N ALA A 128 -7.25 -5.96 -1.16
CA ALA A 128 -6.30 -4.87 -1.07
C ALA A 128 -6.51 -4.04 0.20
N VAL A 129 -5.47 -3.93 1.02
CA VAL A 129 -5.46 -3.23 2.30
C VAL A 129 -4.42 -2.11 2.27
N ALA A 130 -4.80 -0.91 2.73
CA ALA A 130 -3.86 0.18 2.97
C ALA A 130 -3.79 0.52 4.47
N LEU A 131 -2.59 0.42 5.04
CA LEU A 131 -2.24 0.97 6.36
C LEU A 131 -1.63 2.35 6.15
N VAL A 132 -2.28 3.42 6.59
CA VAL A 132 -1.92 4.80 6.21
C VAL A 132 -1.62 5.65 7.44
N THR A 133 -0.49 6.37 7.42
CA THR A 133 -0.11 7.38 8.43
C THR A 133 0.92 8.37 7.88
N ARG A 134 1.15 9.50 8.55
CA ARG A 134 2.29 10.39 8.26
C ARG A 134 3.62 9.80 8.72
N SER A 135 4.71 10.22 8.08
CA SER A 135 6.07 9.78 8.45
C SER A 135 6.55 10.43 9.75
N ARG A 136 6.19 11.69 9.99
CA ARG A 136 6.61 12.45 11.19
C ARG A 136 6.02 11.92 12.51
N THR A 137 4.96 11.13 12.45
CA THR A 137 4.35 10.47 13.61
C THR A 137 5.07 9.16 13.91
N THR A 138 6.34 9.27 14.34
CA THR A 138 7.27 8.14 14.48
C THR A 138 6.73 6.98 15.31
N GLY A 139 5.99 7.26 16.38
CA GLY A 139 5.35 6.23 17.21
C GLY A 139 4.22 5.48 16.49
N ILE A 140 3.39 6.16 15.70
CA ILE A 140 2.31 5.53 14.93
C ILE A 140 2.92 4.73 13.78
N ALA A 141 3.84 5.34 13.01
CA ALA A 141 4.51 4.68 11.91
C ALA A 141 5.25 3.40 12.35
N ARG A 142 5.90 3.41 13.52
CA ARG A 142 6.53 2.21 14.09
C ARG A 142 5.50 1.11 14.36
N ARG A 143 4.38 1.44 15.01
CA ARG A 143 3.31 0.47 15.29
C ARG A 143 2.67 -0.10 14.03
N LEU A 144 2.46 0.71 12.99
CA LEU A 144 1.92 0.18 11.73
C LEU A 144 2.90 -0.77 11.04
N ARG A 145 4.23 -0.55 11.16
CA ARG A 145 5.23 -1.53 10.70
C ARG A 145 5.17 -2.84 11.51
N GLU A 146 4.94 -2.75 12.82
CA GLU A 146 4.76 -3.94 13.66
C GLU A 146 3.50 -4.72 13.24
N VAL A 147 2.39 -4.02 12.96
CA VAL A 147 1.15 -4.63 12.43
C VAL A 147 1.38 -5.28 11.07
N ASP A 148 2.05 -4.59 10.15
CA ASP A 148 2.39 -5.10 8.82
C ASP A 148 3.21 -6.39 8.91
N ALA A 149 4.24 -6.41 9.77
CA ALA A 149 5.06 -7.59 10.02
C ALA A 149 4.27 -8.75 10.65
N LEU A 150 3.39 -8.48 11.63
CA LEU A 150 2.55 -9.52 12.24
C LEU A 150 1.55 -10.13 11.25
N CYS A 151 1.17 -9.39 10.22
CA CYS A 151 0.15 -9.79 9.24
C CYS A 151 0.74 -10.31 7.92
N SER A 152 2.06 -10.39 7.77
CA SER A 152 2.73 -10.77 6.51
C SER A 152 2.43 -12.20 6.03
N GLY A 153 1.75 -13.02 6.84
CA GLY A 153 1.30 -14.38 6.50
C GLY A 153 -0.18 -14.51 6.13
N LEU A 154 -0.95 -13.42 6.13
CA LEU A 154 -2.38 -13.43 5.79
C LEU A 154 -2.57 -13.48 4.27
N GLY A 155 -2.53 -14.70 3.70
CA GLY A 155 -2.56 -14.92 2.25
C GLY A 155 -3.88 -14.57 1.54
N GLY A 156 -4.92 -14.17 2.28
CA GLY A 156 -6.14 -13.56 1.74
C GLY A 156 -6.01 -12.05 1.52
N LEU A 157 -4.96 -11.39 2.00
CA LEU A 157 -4.78 -9.94 1.96
C LEU A 157 -3.56 -9.52 1.13
N ASP A 158 -3.65 -8.35 0.49
CA ASP A 158 -2.51 -7.60 -0.08
C ASP A 158 -2.35 -6.34 0.78
N VAL A 159 -1.51 -6.43 1.82
CA VAL A 159 -1.30 -5.34 2.78
C VAL A 159 -0.21 -4.41 2.30
N ARG A 160 -0.55 -3.11 2.19
CA ARG A 160 0.38 -2.06 1.79
C ARG A 160 0.50 -1.01 2.87
N LEU A 161 1.72 -0.78 3.33
CA LEU A 161 2.04 0.26 4.29
C LEU A 161 2.39 1.58 3.58
N CYS A 162 1.61 2.62 3.83
CA CYS A 162 1.84 3.99 3.34
C CYS A 162 2.21 4.93 4.50
N VAL A 163 3.51 5.09 4.72
CA VAL A 163 4.08 6.03 5.71
C VAL A 163 4.67 7.22 4.95
N ALA A 164 3.85 8.22 4.65
CA ALA A 164 4.25 9.35 3.82
C ALA A 164 3.73 10.69 4.34
N ASP A 165 4.55 11.73 4.30
CA ASP A 165 4.10 13.09 4.62
C ASP A 165 3.23 13.71 3.50
N SER A 166 3.47 13.32 2.24
CA SER A 166 2.68 13.77 1.09
C SER A 166 1.21 13.38 1.25
N ALA A 167 0.31 14.37 1.14
CA ALA A 167 -1.12 14.14 1.17
C ALA A 167 -1.58 13.37 -0.07
N GLU A 168 -0.99 13.66 -1.23
CA GLU A 168 -1.30 13.05 -2.53
C GLU A 168 -1.02 11.55 -2.50
N ARG A 169 0.17 11.13 -2.06
CA ARG A 169 0.54 9.71 -1.96
C ARG A 169 -0.39 8.95 -1.02
N ARG A 170 -0.78 9.57 0.10
CA ARG A 170 -1.74 8.96 1.03
C ARG A 170 -3.14 8.87 0.43
N ARG A 171 -3.62 9.92 -0.27
CA ARG A 171 -4.92 9.86 -0.99
C ARG A 171 -4.92 8.74 -2.05
N GLU A 172 -3.81 8.58 -2.76
CA GLU A 172 -3.67 7.50 -3.74
C GLU A 172 -3.78 6.12 -3.08
N ALA A 173 -3.06 5.89 -1.97
CA ALA A 173 -3.17 4.65 -1.20
C ALA A 173 -4.61 4.38 -0.70
N LEU A 174 -5.29 5.41 -0.19
CA LEU A 174 -6.70 5.30 0.25
C LEU A 174 -7.64 4.93 -0.90
N ARG A 175 -7.40 5.42 -2.11
CA ARG A 175 -8.25 5.18 -3.28
C ARG A 175 -8.03 3.80 -3.90
N ALA A 176 -6.81 3.26 -3.80
CA ALA A 176 -6.45 1.98 -4.38
C ALA A 176 -6.92 0.76 -3.55
N ALA A 177 -7.25 0.96 -2.27
CA ALA A 177 -7.57 -0.14 -1.35
C ALA A 177 -9.08 -0.36 -1.14
N GLN A 178 -9.48 -1.61 -0.90
CA GLN A 178 -10.83 -1.96 -0.45
C GLN A 178 -10.97 -1.90 1.06
N VAL A 179 -9.85 -2.01 1.79
CA VAL A 179 -9.78 -1.90 3.24
C VAL A 179 -8.78 -0.80 3.57
N VAL A 180 -9.23 0.20 4.33
CA VAL A 180 -8.41 1.35 4.72
C VAL A 180 -8.29 1.38 6.23
N LEU A 181 -7.07 1.40 6.75
CA LEU A 181 -6.77 1.69 8.15
C LEU A 181 -5.94 2.97 8.19
N LEU A 182 -6.57 4.07 8.58
CA LEU A 182 -5.92 5.38 8.71
C LEU A 182 -5.70 5.66 10.20
N ASP A 183 -4.45 5.60 10.62
CA ASP A 183 -4.03 5.91 12.00
C ASP A 183 -3.15 7.16 11.99
N ASP A 184 -3.70 8.29 12.40
CA ASP A 184 -2.98 9.55 12.53
C ASP A 184 -3.75 10.47 13.49
N HIS A 185 -3.25 11.66 13.78
CA HIS A 185 -3.97 12.63 14.60
C HIS A 185 -5.12 13.28 13.84
N CYS A 186 -6.26 13.39 14.51
CA CYS A 186 -7.38 14.18 14.04
C CYS A 186 -7.22 15.65 14.49
N VAL A 187 -7.49 16.58 13.58
CA VAL A 187 -7.36 18.03 13.80
C VAL A 187 -8.47 18.74 13.04
N GLU A 188 -9.14 19.70 13.68
CA GLU A 188 -10.05 20.61 13.00
C GLU A 188 -9.30 21.88 12.55
N ALA A 189 -9.17 22.08 11.24
CA ALA A 189 -8.55 23.26 10.66
C ALA A 189 -9.63 24.16 10.02
N GLY A 190 -10.21 25.05 10.82
CA GLY A 190 -11.41 25.79 10.46
C GLY A 190 -12.61 24.85 10.42
N THR A 191 -13.28 24.74 9.27
CA THR A 191 -14.43 23.82 9.07
C THR A 191 -14.04 22.46 8.52
N ARG A 192 -12.74 22.19 8.33
CA ARG A 192 -12.24 20.97 7.72
C ARG A 192 -11.79 19.97 8.78
N PRO A 193 -12.47 18.82 8.92
CA PRO A 193 -12.01 17.73 9.76
C PRO A 193 -10.87 16.99 9.03
N LEU A 194 -9.66 17.08 9.58
CA LEU A 194 -8.46 16.51 9.00
C LEU A 194 -8.01 15.29 9.79
N VAL A 195 -7.55 14.25 9.09
CA VAL A 195 -6.85 13.11 9.69
C VAL A 195 -5.46 13.02 9.11
N GLY A 196 -4.44 13.28 9.92
CA GLY A 196 -3.07 13.39 9.43
C GLY A 196 -2.87 14.51 8.40
N GLY A 197 -3.70 15.55 8.43
CA GLY A 197 -3.71 16.60 7.40
C GLY A 197 -4.47 16.23 6.11
N LEU A 198 -5.13 15.07 6.04
CA LEU A 198 -6.03 14.71 4.95
C LEU A 198 -7.43 15.22 5.25
N ASP A 199 -7.97 16.04 4.34
CA ASP A 199 -9.39 16.42 4.37
C ASP A 199 -10.26 15.23 3.95
N LEU A 200 -11.02 14.70 4.90
CA LEU A 200 -11.89 13.56 4.67
C LEU A 200 -13.01 13.84 3.66
N ALA A 201 -13.39 15.10 3.46
CA ALA A 201 -14.37 15.49 2.45
C ALA A 201 -13.77 15.60 1.05
N GLY A 202 -12.44 15.68 0.95
CA GLY A 202 -11.68 15.84 -0.30
C GLY A 202 -11.04 14.54 -0.81
N LEU A 203 -11.58 13.37 -0.44
CA LEU A 203 -10.99 12.08 -0.83
C LEU A 203 -11.52 11.54 -2.15
N ARG A 204 -12.60 12.13 -2.70
CA ARG A 204 -13.12 11.79 -4.04
C ARG A 204 -12.03 11.92 -5.11
N GLY A 205 -12.05 11.07 -6.12
CA GLY A 205 -11.14 11.08 -7.26
C GLY A 205 -11.30 12.32 -8.14
N GLY A 206 -10.35 12.53 -9.06
CA GLY A 206 -10.39 13.67 -10.00
C GLY A 206 -11.62 13.67 -10.91
N GLY A 207 -12.17 12.49 -11.22
CA GLY A 207 -13.43 12.32 -11.96
C GLY A 207 -14.69 12.44 -11.09
N GLY A 208 -14.56 12.71 -9.80
CA GLY A 208 -15.67 12.79 -8.86
C GLY A 208 -16.07 11.45 -8.23
N ASP A 209 -15.43 10.33 -8.58
CA ASP A 209 -15.71 9.03 -7.98
C ASP A 209 -15.38 9.00 -6.48
N GLY A 210 -16.24 8.38 -5.69
CA GLY A 210 -16.02 8.11 -4.27
C GLY A 210 -14.96 7.03 -4.04
N LEU A 211 -14.61 6.82 -2.77
CA LEU A 211 -13.66 5.78 -2.37
C LEU A 211 -14.14 4.38 -2.76
N ALA A 212 -13.21 3.55 -3.25
CA ALA A 212 -13.47 2.14 -3.52
C ALA A 212 -13.63 1.30 -2.25
N ALA A 213 -13.24 1.84 -1.08
CA ALA A 213 -13.26 1.15 0.20
C ALA A 213 -14.64 0.53 0.54
N ARG A 214 -14.59 -0.69 1.07
CA ARG A 214 -15.71 -1.40 1.72
C ARG A 214 -15.58 -1.34 3.25
N VAL A 215 -14.35 -1.22 3.74
CA VAL A 215 -14.01 -1.10 5.17
C VAL A 215 -13.13 0.12 5.38
N ILE A 216 -13.50 0.96 6.35
CA ILE A 216 -12.66 2.09 6.79
C ILE A 216 -12.53 2.05 8.30
N VAL A 217 -11.28 2.02 8.79
CA VAL A 217 -10.92 2.18 10.19
C VAL A 217 -10.22 3.52 10.37
N LEU A 218 -10.77 4.39 11.22
CA LEU A 218 -10.12 5.62 11.67
C LEU A 218 -9.60 5.42 13.08
N GLY A 219 -8.30 5.13 13.19
CA GLY A 219 -7.63 4.89 14.48
C GLY A 219 -7.24 6.15 15.25
N CYS A 220 -7.55 7.33 14.71
CA CYS A 220 -7.32 8.60 15.40
C CYS A 220 -8.23 8.73 16.63
N GLN A 221 -7.78 9.52 17.61
CA GLN A 221 -8.66 10.14 18.58
C GLN A 221 -9.79 10.88 17.84
N ASP A 222 -11.04 10.71 18.27
CA ASP A 222 -12.22 11.37 17.66
C ASP A 222 -12.52 10.93 16.21
N GLY A 223 -12.00 9.80 15.75
CA GLY A 223 -12.31 9.25 14.42
C GLY A 223 -13.79 8.96 14.22
N ALA A 224 -14.51 8.58 15.28
CA ALA A 224 -15.96 8.37 15.27
C ALA A 224 -16.77 9.68 15.47
N ALA A 225 -16.12 10.81 15.74
CA ALA A 225 -16.83 12.06 15.98
C ALA A 225 -17.69 12.48 14.77
N ALA A 226 -18.81 13.15 15.05
CA ALA A 226 -19.80 13.53 14.05
C ALA A 226 -19.24 14.41 12.91
N ALA A 227 -18.20 15.21 13.17
CA ALA A 227 -17.54 16.01 12.13
C ALA A 227 -16.78 15.14 11.13
N HIS A 228 -15.95 14.20 11.61
CA HIS A 228 -15.17 13.28 10.78
C HIS A 228 -16.06 12.33 9.99
N THR A 229 -17.04 11.71 10.63
CA THR A 229 -17.96 10.77 9.96
C THR A 229 -18.80 11.49 8.89
N ARG A 230 -19.32 12.71 9.17
CA ARG A 230 -20.02 13.51 8.14
C ARG A 230 -19.14 13.88 6.96
N ALA A 231 -17.88 14.22 7.20
CA ALA A 231 -16.95 14.54 6.12
C ALA A 231 -16.60 13.30 5.29
N LEU A 232 -16.33 12.17 5.95
CA LEU A 232 -16.05 10.92 5.27
C LEU A 232 -17.22 10.50 4.37
N ARG A 233 -18.46 10.62 4.84
CA ARG A 233 -19.67 10.29 4.07
C ARG A 233 -19.81 11.04 2.75
N ARG A 234 -19.23 12.24 2.61
CA ARG A 234 -19.21 12.99 1.35
C ARG A 234 -18.24 12.40 0.33
N SER A 235 -17.27 11.61 0.77
CA SER A 235 -16.28 10.94 -0.07
C SER A 235 -16.68 9.51 -0.48
N LEU A 236 -17.90 9.08 -0.18
CA LEU A 236 -18.39 7.72 -0.45
C LEU A 236 -19.42 7.72 -1.57
N ASP A 237 -19.44 6.65 -2.36
CA ASP A 237 -20.49 6.34 -3.35
C ASP A 237 -21.36 5.15 -2.95
N ARG A 238 -20.94 4.43 -1.91
CA ARG A 238 -21.63 3.24 -1.41
C ARG A 238 -21.49 3.14 0.11
N PRO A 239 -22.35 2.34 0.77
CA PRO A 239 -22.19 2.02 2.17
C PRO A 239 -20.84 1.36 2.46
N VAL A 240 -20.28 1.60 3.66
CA VAL A 240 -19.00 1.03 4.12
C VAL A 240 -19.13 0.59 5.57
N ALA A 241 -18.52 -0.54 5.91
CA ALA A 241 -18.34 -0.94 7.30
C ALA A 241 -17.25 -0.06 7.93
N PHE A 242 -17.61 0.64 8.99
CA PHE A 242 -16.77 1.64 9.62
C PHE A 242 -16.43 1.25 11.06
N LEU A 243 -15.19 1.55 11.46
CA LEU A 243 -14.71 1.45 12.83
C LEU A 243 -13.98 2.74 13.19
N GLY A 244 -14.33 3.34 14.33
CA GLY A 244 -13.68 4.54 14.80
C GLY A 244 -13.70 4.63 16.32
N CYS A 245 -12.90 5.55 16.85
CA CYS A 245 -12.83 5.84 18.27
C CYS A 245 -13.49 7.19 18.60
N ASP A 246 -14.28 7.25 19.67
CA ASP A 246 -14.88 8.47 20.20
C ASP A 246 -14.13 8.98 21.45
N GLY A 247 -13.62 10.21 21.37
CA GLY A 247 -12.80 10.79 22.41
C GLY A 247 -11.34 10.32 22.39
N PRO A 248 -10.56 10.76 23.40
CA PRO A 248 -9.15 10.42 23.52
C PRO A 248 -8.97 8.95 23.91
N VAL A 249 -8.10 8.25 23.19
CA VAL A 249 -7.63 6.90 23.52
C VAL A 249 -6.13 6.90 23.76
N PRO A 250 -5.64 6.24 24.82
CA PRO A 250 -4.23 6.00 25.02
C PRO A 250 -3.54 5.39 23.79
N THR A 251 -2.28 5.74 23.58
CA THR A 251 -1.47 5.14 22.52
C THR A 251 -1.39 3.62 22.70
N GLY A 252 -1.52 2.86 21.61
CA GLY A 252 -1.31 1.40 21.61
C GLY A 252 -2.49 0.58 21.13
N HIS A 253 -3.71 1.13 21.13
CA HIS A 253 -4.91 0.42 20.67
C HIS A 253 -4.75 -0.15 19.26
N ALA A 254 -4.21 0.63 18.31
CA ALA A 254 -4.00 0.18 16.94
C ALA A 254 -3.10 -1.06 16.82
N ALA A 255 -2.02 -1.15 17.62
CA ALA A 255 -1.11 -2.30 17.60
C ALA A 255 -1.78 -3.60 18.08
N VAL A 256 -2.80 -3.48 18.94
CA VAL A 256 -3.58 -4.62 19.44
C VAL A 256 -4.76 -4.93 18.52
N LEU A 257 -5.47 -3.89 18.06
CA LEU A 257 -6.73 -4.00 17.31
C LEU A 257 -6.52 -4.40 15.86
N TYR A 258 -5.55 -3.79 15.18
CA TYR A 258 -5.40 -3.94 13.72
C TYR A 258 -5.06 -5.37 13.30
N PRO A 259 -4.19 -6.13 14.01
CA PRO A 259 -3.98 -7.54 13.68
C PRO A 259 -5.27 -8.36 13.72
N HIS A 260 -6.16 -8.11 14.70
CA HIS A 260 -7.46 -8.79 14.77
C HIS A 260 -8.41 -8.35 13.65
N VAL A 261 -8.44 -7.06 13.31
CA VAL A 261 -9.22 -6.58 12.16
C VAL A 261 -8.77 -7.27 10.88
N LEU A 262 -7.47 -7.29 10.61
CA LEU A 262 -6.91 -7.91 9.40
C LEU A 262 -7.16 -9.42 9.39
N SER A 263 -6.97 -10.11 10.51
CA SER A 263 -7.25 -11.55 10.61
C SER A 263 -8.72 -11.90 10.34
N GLN A 264 -9.68 -11.09 10.83
CA GLN A 264 -11.10 -11.32 10.52
C GLN A 264 -11.42 -11.09 9.04
N LEU A 265 -10.80 -10.08 8.42
CA LEU A 265 -11.01 -9.77 7.00
C LEU A 265 -10.34 -10.78 6.06
N ASP A 266 -9.20 -11.35 6.45
CA ASP A 266 -8.52 -12.43 5.73
C ASP A 266 -9.46 -13.63 5.52
N GLY A 267 -10.22 -14.01 6.56
CA GLY A 267 -11.21 -15.08 6.51
C GLY A 267 -12.39 -14.81 5.57
N LEU A 268 -12.64 -13.57 5.18
CA LEU A 268 -13.70 -13.17 4.26
C LEU A 268 -13.20 -12.98 2.81
N ALA A 269 -11.90 -12.92 2.59
CA ALA A 269 -11.30 -12.67 1.29
C ALA A 269 -11.64 -13.78 0.26
N GLY A 270 -12.03 -13.38 -0.95
CA GLY A 270 -12.53 -14.29 -2.00
C GLY A 270 -13.97 -14.79 -1.78
N GLY A 271 -14.62 -14.40 -0.69
CA GLY A 271 -15.98 -14.79 -0.35
C GLY A 271 -17.04 -13.75 -0.73
N ARG A 272 -18.28 -14.01 -0.28
CA ARG A 272 -19.38 -13.05 -0.31
C ARG A 272 -19.57 -12.44 1.08
N ALA A 273 -19.45 -11.12 1.18
CA ALA A 273 -19.69 -10.35 2.39
C ALA A 273 -20.31 -8.96 2.04
N GLY A 274 -21.49 -8.70 2.58
CA GLY A 274 -22.11 -7.38 2.61
C GLY A 274 -21.52 -6.51 3.71
N GLU A 275 -22.01 -5.27 3.81
CA GLU A 275 -21.53 -4.32 4.82
C GLU A 275 -21.85 -4.75 6.25
N SER A 276 -22.95 -5.47 6.46
CA SER A 276 -23.31 -6.00 7.78
C SER A 276 -22.37 -7.12 8.23
N GLU A 277 -21.98 -8.03 7.33
CA GLU A 277 -20.98 -9.06 7.65
C GLU A 277 -19.60 -8.45 7.89
N LEU A 278 -19.22 -7.44 7.11
CA LEU A 278 -18.00 -6.68 7.34
C LEU A 278 -18.03 -5.93 8.68
N GLN A 279 -19.15 -5.32 9.06
CA GLN A 279 -19.33 -4.70 10.37
C GLN A 279 -19.20 -5.74 11.50
N ALA A 280 -19.83 -6.90 11.35
CA ALA A 280 -19.74 -7.98 12.34
C ALA A 280 -18.28 -8.48 12.51
N ALA A 281 -17.49 -8.51 11.43
CA ALA A 281 -16.06 -8.81 11.51
C ALA A 281 -15.28 -7.76 12.31
N LEU A 282 -15.62 -6.47 12.18
CA LEU A 282 -15.02 -5.39 12.98
C LEU A 282 -15.41 -5.51 14.47
N GLU A 283 -16.66 -5.88 14.76
CA GLU A 283 -17.13 -6.11 16.13
C GLU A 283 -16.43 -7.31 16.79
N ALA A 284 -16.27 -8.41 16.03
CA ALA A 284 -15.51 -9.56 16.47
C ALA A 284 -14.04 -9.20 16.76
N ALA A 285 -13.43 -8.36 15.93
CA ALA A 285 -12.07 -7.86 16.13
C ALA A 285 -11.93 -7.02 17.42
N ILE A 286 -12.88 -6.13 17.72
CA ILE A 286 -12.90 -5.41 19.02
C ILE A 286 -13.01 -6.42 20.18
N GLY A 287 -13.89 -7.42 20.06
CA GLY A 287 -14.06 -8.45 21.09
C GLY A 287 -12.79 -9.26 21.36
N LEU A 288 -12.03 -9.58 20.32
CA LEU A 288 -10.73 -10.24 20.41
C LEU A 288 -9.67 -9.34 21.06
N ALA A 289 -9.56 -8.09 20.60
CA ALA A 289 -8.62 -7.12 21.14
C ALA A 289 -8.87 -6.85 22.63
N LYS A 290 -10.15 -6.75 23.03
CA LYS A 290 -10.57 -6.62 24.43
C LYS A 290 -10.19 -7.81 25.30
N ARG A 291 -10.17 -9.03 24.76
CA ARG A 291 -9.71 -10.21 25.48
C ARG A 291 -8.19 -10.23 25.63
N GLN A 292 -7.45 -9.75 24.63
CA GLN A 292 -6.00 -9.72 24.66
C GLN A 292 -5.47 -8.67 25.64
N GLU A 293 -6.01 -7.45 25.63
CA GLU A 293 -5.53 -6.34 26.45
C GLU A 293 -6.71 -5.65 27.15
N ALA A 294 -7.32 -6.34 28.12
CA ALA A 294 -8.54 -5.89 28.79
C ALA A 294 -8.43 -4.56 29.55
N GLN A 295 -7.21 -4.11 29.87
CA GLN A 295 -6.92 -2.86 30.56
C GLN A 295 -7.00 -1.61 29.67
N LEU A 296 -7.08 -1.77 28.35
CA LEU A 296 -7.27 -0.66 27.42
C LEU A 296 -8.75 -0.22 27.38
N ASP A 297 -8.99 1.06 27.06
CA ASP A 297 -10.35 1.65 27.04
C ASP A 297 -11.09 1.32 25.74
N TRP A 298 -11.55 0.08 25.64
CA TRP A 298 -12.30 -0.42 24.48
C TRP A 298 -13.72 0.14 24.36
N GLY A 299 -14.26 0.76 25.41
CA GLY A 299 -15.62 1.32 25.40
C GLY A 299 -15.81 2.48 24.42
N ARG A 300 -14.71 3.07 23.96
CA ARG A 300 -14.68 4.19 23.00
C ARG A 300 -14.68 3.75 21.54
N TRP A 301 -14.41 2.48 21.27
CA TRP A 301 -14.40 1.95 19.91
C TRP A 301 -15.79 1.47 19.53
N SER A 302 -16.26 1.91 18.37
CA SER A 302 -17.58 1.54 17.88
C SER A 302 -17.56 1.27 16.39
N THR A 303 -18.48 0.42 15.97
CA THR A 303 -18.70 0.02 14.58
C THR A 303 -20.05 0.53 14.10
N THR A 304 -20.12 0.84 12.80
CA THR A 304 -21.40 1.16 12.14
C THR A 304 -21.26 0.97 10.63
N VAL A 305 -22.37 1.03 9.90
CA VAL A 305 -22.34 1.21 8.44
C VAL A 305 -22.52 2.68 8.10
N LEU A 306 -21.50 3.28 7.49
CA LEU A 306 -21.61 4.64 6.98
C LEU A 306 -22.21 4.64 5.58
N HIS A 307 -23.33 5.35 5.43
CA HIS A 307 -23.96 5.57 4.13
C HIS A 307 -23.45 6.88 3.49
N PRO A 308 -23.36 6.97 2.15
CA PRO A 308 -23.05 8.22 1.47
C PRO A 308 -23.93 9.39 1.94
N ALA A 309 -23.40 10.61 1.84
CA ALA A 309 -24.24 11.80 1.95
C ALA A 309 -25.18 11.82 0.73
N GLY A 310 -26.49 11.83 0.99
CA GLY A 310 -27.52 11.98 -0.04
C GLY A 310 -27.57 13.39 -0.61
#